data_AF-A0A6A4HG42-F1
#
_entry.id   AF-A0A6A4HG42-F1
#
_cell.length_a   1.000
_cell.length_b   1.000
_cell.length_c   1.000
_cell.angle_alpha   90.00
_cell.angle_beta   90.00
_cell.angle_gamma   90.00
#
_symmetry.space_group_name_H-M   'P 1'
#
loop_
_entity.id
_entity.type
_entity.pdbx_description
1 polymer ?
#
loop_
_entity_poly.entity_id
_entity_poly.type
_entity_poly.pdbx_seq_one_letter_code
_entity_poly.pdbx_strand_id
1 'polypeptide(L)'
;LIDPTDHQNVPKAIKLLQTIAIIPTKNPHHSEMDPDAVGELHALRIIGKLWSYFYQPFIDLLLNLTEQLTQLSAYSHLALVLYRQHGPSLMSPQLYYNSQSLVKAAYFYTSHQKALDPSKRVFLYQLGSDRQEQEFCDVWTATHDTNPDALGLSDSLSASADTSQFKLTYPELYHQHQHTAWTNLPNTDHVNPKFYKGDLTARNTNLSYAWSQG
;
A
#
# COMPACT_ATOMS: atom_id res chain seq x y z
N LEU A 1 -19.06 5.78 -5.04
CA LEU A 1 -17.62 5.55 -4.78
C LEU A 1 -17.42 4.48 -3.71
N ILE A 2 -18.26 4.46 -2.66
CA ILE A 2 -18.31 3.38 -1.69
C ILE A 2 -19.52 2.50 -2.00
N ASP A 3 -19.32 1.19 -2.01
CA ASP A 3 -20.37 0.19 -2.15
C ASP A 3 -20.49 -0.55 -0.81
N PRO A 4 -21.61 -0.45 -0.09
CA PRO A 4 -21.78 -1.09 1.21
C PRO A 4 -21.88 -2.62 1.13
N THR A 5 -21.92 -3.19 -0.08
CA THR A 5 -21.91 -4.64 -0.29
C THR A 5 -20.50 -5.19 -0.57
N ASP A 6 -19.54 -4.31 -0.88
CA ASP A 6 -18.18 -4.66 -1.30
C ASP A 6 -17.15 -3.85 -0.50
N HIS A 7 -17.07 -4.16 0.80
CA HIS A 7 -16.18 -3.49 1.77
C HIS A 7 -14.69 -3.79 1.54
N GLN A 8 -14.35 -4.75 0.67
CA GLN A 8 -12.97 -5.20 0.40
C GLN A 8 -12.38 -4.59 -0.88
N ASN A 9 -13.09 -3.67 -1.55
CA ASN A 9 -12.63 -3.09 -2.80
C ASN A 9 -11.51 -2.04 -2.62
N VAL A 10 -10.27 -2.51 -2.53
CA VAL A 10 -9.06 -1.68 -2.40
C VAL A 10 -8.94 -0.64 -3.52
N PRO A 11 -9.17 -0.96 -4.82
CA PRO A 11 -9.13 0.04 -5.89
C PRO A 11 -10.10 1.21 -5.70
N LYS A 12 -11.36 0.94 -5.30
CA LYS A 12 -12.34 2.00 -5.02
C LYS A 12 -11.90 2.88 -3.84
N ALA A 13 -11.30 2.29 -2.81
CA ALA A 13 -10.77 3.03 -1.67
C ALA A 13 -9.61 3.95 -2.06
N ILE A 14 -8.64 3.46 -2.83
CA ILE A 14 -7.52 4.28 -3.34
C ILE A 14 -8.03 5.43 -4.22
N LYS A 15 -8.98 5.16 -5.12
CA LYS A 15 -9.60 6.19 -5.96
C LYS A 15 -10.29 7.28 -5.13
N LEU A 16 -10.96 6.91 -4.05
CA LEU A 16 -11.57 7.86 -3.13
C LEU A 16 -10.51 8.75 -2.47
N LEU A 17 -9.45 8.16 -1.92
CA LEU A 17 -8.36 8.89 -1.26
C LEU A 17 -7.64 9.84 -2.22
N GLN A 18 -7.36 9.40 -3.45
CA GLN A 18 -6.79 10.25 -4.50
C GLN A 18 -7.72 11.41 -4.87
N THR A 19 -9.04 11.14 -4.95
CA THR A 19 -10.03 12.18 -5.23
C THR A 19 -10.04 13.23 -4.12
N ILE A 20 -10.07 12.81 -2.85
CA ILE A 20 -10.03 13.70 -1.68
C ILE A 20 -8.76 14.55 -1.68
N ALA A 21 -7.61 13.97 -2.03
CA ALA A 21 -6.34 14.71 -2.09
C ALA A 21 -6.33 15.82 -3.18
N ILE A 22 -7.14 15.69 -4.24
CA ILE A 22 -7.16 16.62 -5.38
C ILE A 22 -8.26 17.70 -5.25
N ILE A 23 -9.34 17.45 -4.50
CA ILE A 23 -10.40 18.47 -4.25
C ILE A 23 -9.81 19.85 -3.85
N PRO A 24 -8.84 19.91 -2.91
CA PRO A 24 -8.18 21.15 -2.49
C PRO A 24 -7.53 21.98 -3.60
N THR A 25 -7.05 21.35 -4.68
CA THR A 25 -6.29 22.01 -5.77
C THR A 25 -7.20 22.53 -6.87
N LYS A 26 -8.41 21.97 -7.00
CA LYS A 26 -9.41 22.36 -8.01
C LYS A 26 -10.30 23.52 -7.59
N ASN A 27 -10.33 23.87 -6.30
CA ASN A 27 -11.13 24.97 -5.77
C ASN A 27 -10.22 26.01 -5.04
N PRO A 28 -9.53 26.89 -5.79
CA PRO A 28 -8.63 27.88 -5.21
C PRO A 28 -9.33 29.16 -4.69
N HIS A 29 -10.61 29.37 -5.02
CA HIS A 29 -11.32 30.62 -4.74
C HIS A 29 -11.94 30.63 -3.34
N HIS A 30 -11.16 31.12 -2.37
CA HIS A 30 -11.61 31.37 -0.99
C HIS A 30 -12.52 32.60 -0.87
N SER A 31 -12.51 33.50 -1.86
CA SER A 31 -13.14 34.83 -1.77
C SER A 31 -14.67 34.82 -1.83
N GLU A 32 -15.30 33.72 -2.25
CA GLU A 32 -16.76 33.59 -2.39
C GLU A 32 -17.35 32.43 -1.55
N MET A 33 -16.52 31.73 -0.75
CA MET A 33 -16.98 30.60 0.05
C MET A 33 -17.47 31.03 1.43
N ASP A 34 -18.57 30.42 1.86
CA ASP A 34 -19.09 30.50 3.22
C ASP A 34 -18.04 30.02 4.24
N PRO A 35 -17.86 30.67 5.42
CA PRO A 35 -16.86 30.27 6.41
C PRO A 35 -16.90 28.79 6.82
N ASP A 36 -18.10 28.18 6.88
CA ASP A 36 -18.24 26.75 7.18
C ASP A 36 -17.67 25.88 6.04
N ALA A 37 -17.91 26.26 4.79
CA ALA A 37 -17.33 25.59 3.62
C ALA A 37 -15.80 25.73 3.57
N VAL A 38 -15.23 26.85 4.06
CA VAL A 38 -13.78 27.02 4.20
C VAL A 38 -13.21 26.06 5.25
N GLY A 39 -13.90 25.89 6.39
CA GLY A 39 -13.53 24.96 7.44
C GLY A 39 -13.54 23.50 6.96
N GLU A 40 -14.59 23.09 6.26
CA GLU A 40 -14.71 21.76 5.66
C GLU A 40 -13.62 21.51 4.61
N LEU A 41 -13.37 22.48 3.73
CA LEU A 41 -12.31 22.38 2.73
C LEU A 41 -10.94 22.20 3.40
N HIS A 42 -10.67 22.96 4.48
CA HIS A 42 -9.43 22.83 5.24
C HIS A 42 -9.28 21.44 5.88
N ALA A 43 -10.34 20.91 6.48
CA ALA A 43 -10.36 19.55 7.01
C ALA A 43 -10.09 18.51 5.92
N LEU A 44 -10.73 18.64 4.75
CA LEU A 44 -10.47 17.79 3.59
C LEU A 44 -9.03 17.89 3.09
N ARG A 45 -8.40 19.08 3.13
CA ARG A 45 -6.97 19.22 2.79
C ARG A 45 -6.09 18.40 3.72
N ILE A 46 -6.35 18.48 5.03
CA ILE A 46 -5.57 17.77 6.04
C ILE A 46 -5.76 16.25 5.89
N ILE A 47 -7.01 15.79 5.76
CA ILE A 47 -7.32 14.37 5.58
C ILE A 47 -6.72 13.84 4.26
N GLY A 48 -6.84 14.61 3.17
CA GLY A 48 -6.23 14.26 1.89
C GLY A 48 -4.72 14.12 1.97
N LYS A 49 -4.04 15.06 2.66
CA LYS A 49 -2.59 14.97 2.91
C LYS A 49 -2.22 13.77 3.76
N LEU A 50 -2.92 13.58 4.89
CA LEU A 50 -2.70 12.44 5.78
C LEU A 50 -2.70 11.13 5.01
N TRP A 51 -3.77 10.85 4.26
CA TRP A 51 -3.85 9.61 3.52
C TRP A 51 -2.89 9.54 2.34
N SER A 52 -2.57 10.67 1.70
CA SER A 52 -1.54 10.68 0.64
C SER A 52 -0.17 10.23 1.13
N TYR A 53 0.25 10.66 2.33
CA TYR A 53 1.49 10.19 2.94
C TYR A 53 1.47 8.69 3.26
N PHE A 54 0.29 8.11 3.42
CA PHE A 54 0.14 6.67 3.65
C PHE A 54 0.19 5.85 2.36
N TYR A 55 -0.58 6.19 1.32
CA TYR A 55 -0.73 5.31 0.16
C TYR A 55 0.35 5.53 -0.92
N GLN A 56 0.86 6.76 -1.08
CA GLN A 56 1.85 7.08 -2.13
C GLN A 56 3.11 6.22 -2.09
N PRO A 57 3.68 5.86 -0.92
CA PRO A 57 4.83 4.96 -0.80
C PRO A 57 4.67 3.60 -1.50
N PHE A 58 3.43 3.16 -1.71
CA PHE A 58 3.10 1.85 -2.28
C PHE A 58 2.76 1.89 -3.77
N ILE A 59 2.40 3.07 -4.29
CA ILE A 59 1.90 3.20 -5.67
C ILE A 59 2.75 4.12 -6.55
N ASP A 60 3.54 5.04 -5.96
CA ASP A 60 4.40 5.92 -6.73
C ASP A 60 5.73 5.24 -7.08
N LEU A 61 5.89 4.96 -8.37
CA LEU A 61 7.02 4.25 -8.95
C LEU A 61 8.31 5.06 -8.98
N LEU A 62 8.21 6.38 -8.80
CA LEU A 62 9.33 7.30 -8.90
C LEU A 62 10.04 7.47 -7.55
N LEU A 63 9.34 7.23 -6.43
CA LEU A 63 9.90 7.39 -5.10
C LEU A 63 11.03 6.40 -4.86
N ASN A 64 12.16 6.91 -4.37
CA ASN A 64 13.20 6.06 -3.79
C ASN A 64 12.80 5.61 -2.38
N LEU A 65 13.50 4.61 -1.83
CA LEU A 65 13.10 4.02 -0.55
C LEU A 65 13.17 5.02 0.63
N THR A 66 14.10 5.98 0.59
CA THR A 66 14.15 7.04 1.62
C THR A 66 12.92 7.93 1.54
N GLU A 67 12.50 8.33 0.34
CA GLU A 67 11.30 9.15 0.13
C GLU A 67 10.02 8.39 0.54
N GLN A 68 9.91 7.11 0.20
CA GLN A 68 8.81 6.25 0.65
C GLN A 68 8.71 6.23 2.18
N LEU A 69 9.83 5.99 2.87
CA LEU A 69 9.87 5.97 4.34
C LEU A 69 9.64 7.36 4.95
N THR A 70 10.05 8.43 4.27
CA THR A 70 9.80 9.82 4.71
C THR A 70 8.31 10.10 4.70
N GLN A 71 7.60 9.71 3.65
CA GLN A 71 6.15 9.87 3.60
C GLN A 71 5.45 9.02 4.67
N LEU A 72 5.88 7.77 4.91
CA LEU A 72 5.33 6.97 6.00
C LEU A 72 5.60 7.57 7.39
N SER A 73 6.73 8.25 7.58
CA SER A 73 7.02 9.02 8.80
C SER A 73 6.05 10.20 8.96
N ALA A 74 5.86 10.98 7.89
CA ALA A 74 4.92 12.10 7.88
C ALA A 74 3.50 11.66 8.19
N TYR A 75 3.08 10.50 7.65
CA TYR A 75 1.82 9.88 8.01
C TYR A 75 1.77 9.55 9.51
N SER A 76 2.79 8.88 10.04
CA SER A 76 2.82 8.45 11.45
C SER A 76 2.71 9.64 12.41
N HIS A 77 3.49 10.69 12.19
CA HIS A 77 3.48 11.90 13.02
C HIS A 77 2.16 12.66 12.90
N LEU A 78 1.65 12.87 11.69
CA LEU A 78 0.39 13.58 11.48
C LEU A 78 -0.81 12.79 12.04
N ALA A 79 -0.84 11.47 11.82
CA ALA A 79 -1.85 10.59 12.39
C ALA A 79 -1.85 10.65 13.92
N LEU A 80 -0.67 10.65 14.55
CA LEU A 80 -0.56 10.77 16.01
C LEU A 80 -1.18 12.07 16.53
N VAL A 81 -0.84 13.21 15.92
CA VAL A 81 -1.38 14.52 16.34
C VAL A 81 -2.90 14.56 16.17
N LEU A 82 -3.40 14.18 14.99
CA LEU A 82 -4.83 14.22 14.69
C LEU A 82 -5.62 13.22 15.55
N TYR A 83 -5.08 12.02 15.78
CA TYR A 83 -5.74 11.01 16.61
C TYR A 83 -5.74 11.40 18.09
N ARG A 84 -4.71 12.10 18.59
CA ARG A 84 -4.75 12.68 19.94
C ARG A 84 -5.80 13.76 20.09
N GLN A 85 -6.08 14.51 19.03
CA GLN A 85 -7.06 15.61 19.05
C GLN A 85 -8.50 15.13 18.86
N HIS A 86 -8.73 14.18 17.96
CA HIS A 86 -10.06 13.77 17.52
C HIS A 86 -10.42 12.32 17.89
N GLY A 87 -9.44 11.52 18.30
CA GLY A 87 -9.64 10.14 18.74
C GLY A 87 -10.38 9.28 17.72
N PRO A 88 -11.32 8.42 18.19
CA PRO A 88 -12.10 7.54 17.34
C PRO A 88 -12.95 8.24 16.26
N SER A 89 -13.21 9.55 16.40
CA SER A 89 -13.95 10.32 15.37
C SER A 89 -13.14 10.54 14.10
N LEU A 90 -11.80 10.45 14.17
CA LEU A 90 -10.93 10.51 13.00
C LEU A 90 -10.88 9.16 12.27
N MET A 91 -10.57 8.10 13.00
CA MET A 91 -10.47 6.73 12.51
C MET A 91 -10.65 5.75 13.66
N SER A 92 -11.01 4.49 13.36
CA SER A 92 -11.15 3.49 14.42
C SER A 92 -9.80 3.21 15.12
N PRO A 93 -9.82 2.84 16.42
CA PRO A 93 -8.60 2.45 17.13
C PRO A 93 -7.83 1.33 16.43
N GLN A 94 -8.55 0.39 15.81
CA GLN A 94 -7.96 -0.69 15.04
C GLN A 94 -7.23 -0.17 13.79
N LEU A 95 -7.85 0.75 13.04
CA LEU A 95 -7.23 1.32 11.84
C LEU A 95 -5.97 2.10 12.21
N TYR A 96 -6.02 2.90 13.27
CA TYR A 96 -4.85 3.62 13.79
C TYR A 96 -3.73 2.66 14.20
N TYR A 97 -4.05 1.62 14.97
CA TYR A 97 -3.06 0.63 15.41
C TYR A 97 -2.42 -0.10 14.22
N ASN A 98 -3.23 -0.55 13.27
CA ASN A 98 -2.77 -1.30 12.11
C ASN A 98 -1.87 -0.44 11.22
N SER A 99 -2.27 0.81 10.95
CA SER A 99 -1.50 1.69 10.08
C SER A 99 -0.17 2.10 10.70
N GLN A 100 -0.12 2.38 12.01
CA GLN A 100 1.12 2.66 12.74
C GLN A 100 2.03 1.41 12.79
N SER A 101 1.44 0.23 12.96
CA SER A 101 2.17 -1.04 12.93
C SER A 101 2.79 -1.30 11.56
N LEU A 102 2.09 -0.94 10.48
CA LEU A 102 2.61 -1.03 9.11
C LEU A 102 3.78 -0.07 8.88
N VAL A 103 3.70 1.19 9.35
CA VAL A 103 4.85 2.11 9.30
C VAL A 103 6.04 1.53 10.05
N LYS A 104 5.83 1.04 11.28
CA LYS A 104 6.87 0.38 12.07
C LYS A 104 7.48 -0.79 11.28
N ALA A 105 6.66 -1.68 10.73
CA ALA A 105 7.12 -2.83 9.96
C ALA A 105 7.98 -2.42 8.75
N ALA A 106 7.63 -1.35 8.03
CA ALA A 106 8.41 -0.83 6.91
C ALA A 106 9.83 -0.41 7.32
N TYR A 107 9.96 0.31 8.43
CA TYR A 107 11.26 0.70 8.99
C TYR A 107 12.07 -0.51 9.47
N PHE A 108 11.44 -1.42 10.22
CA PHE A 108 12.10 -2.62 10.72
C PHE A 108 12.57 -3.52 9.57
N TYR A 109 11.72 -3.79 8.59
CA TYR A 109 12.05 -4.62 7.44
C TYR A 109 13.22 -4.04 6.64
N THR A 110 13.19 -2.73 6.39
CA THR A 110 14.28 -2.04 5.67
C THR A 110 15.59 -2.10 6.46
N SER A 111 15.55 -1.86 7.77
CA SER A 111 16.72 -1.95 8.64
C SER A 111 17.31 -3.36 8.67
N HIS A 112 16.44 -4.37 8.71
CA HIS A 112 16.82 -5.78 8.71
C HIS A 112 17.45 -6.18 7.38
N GLN A 113 16.84 -5.80 6.25
CA GLN A 113 17.42 -6.04 4.93
C GLN A 113 18.77 -5.35 4.77
N LYS A 114 18.92 -4.13 5.30
CA LYS A 114 20.19 -3.40 5.29
C LYS A 114 21.27 -4.11 6.12
N ALA A 115 20.91 -4.79 7.20
CA ALA A 115 21.83 -5.59 8.00
C ALA A 115 22.20 -6.93 7.32
N LEU A 116 21.23 -7.59 6.67
CA LEU A 116 21.43 -8.88 6.01
C LEU A 116 22.19 -8.78 4.68
N ASP A 117 21.68 -7.98 3.76
CA ASP A 117 22.30 -7.72 2.46
C ASP A 117 21.94 -6.32 1.96
N PRO A 118 22.81 -5.32 2.18
CA PRO A 118 22.57 -3.95 1.75
C PRO A 118 22.42 -3.79 0.23
N SER A 119 22.89 -4.74 -0.57
CA SER A 119 22.87 -4.64 -2.04
C SER A 119 21.49 -4.95 -2.65
N LYS A 120 20.59 -5.57 -1.87
CA LYS A 120 19.25 -5.93 -2.34
C LYS A 120 18.29 -4.76 -2.27
N ARG A 121 17.29 -4.82 -3.15
CA ARG A 121 16.17 -3.89 -3.17
C ARG A 121 15.13 -4.30 -2.13
N VAL A 122 14.47 -3.31 -1.55
CA VAL A 122 13.36 -3.48 -0.61
C VAL A 122 12.09 -2.96 -1.28
N PHE A 123 11.05 -3.78 -1.31
CA PHE A 123 9.77 -3.42 -1.89
C PHE A 123 8.72 -3.34 -0.78
N LEU A 124 8.35 -2.15 -0.34
CA LEU A 124 7.42 -1.98 0.80
C LEU A 124 6.03 -2.56 0.52
N TYR A 125 5.58 -2.59 -0.73
CA TYR A 125 4.31 -3.20 -1.09
C TYR A 125 4.27 -4.72 -0.80
N GLN A 126 5.43 -5.38 -0.68
CA GLN A 126 5.52 -6.81 -0.32
C GLN A 126 5.26 -7.07 1.18
N LEU A 127 5.05 -6.02 1.98
CA LEU A 127 4.62 -6.16 3.37
C LEU A 127 3.13 -6.56 3.48
N GLY A 128 2.37 -6.48 2.38
CA GLY A 128 0.99 -6.94 2.30
C GLY A 128 0.85 -8.45 2.15
N SER A 129 -0.40 -8.94 2.23
CA SER A 129 -0.78 -10.34 2.07
C SER A 129 -1.07 -10.74 0.63
N ASP A 130 -0.95 -9.83 -0.35
CA ASP A 130 -1.38 -10.03 -1.75
C ASP A 130 -0.85 -11.35 -2.36
N ARG A 131 0.41 -11.70 -2.09
CA ARG A 131 1.00 -12.95 -2.61
C ARG A 131 0.37 -14.18 -1.96
N GLN A 132 0.02 -14.10 -0.69
CA GLN A 132 -0.70 -15.18 -0.01
C GLN A 132 -2.14 -15.26 -0.49
N GLU A 133 -2.81 -14.13 -0.72
CA GLU A 133 -4.15 -14.08 -1.30
C GLU A 133 -4.18 -14.70 -2.71
N GLN A 134 -3.16 -14.41 -3.53
CA GLN A 134 -3.02 -15.06 -4.84
C GLN A 134 -2.86 -16.58 -4.71
N GLU A 135 -2.09 -17.08 -3.74
CA GLU A 135 -1.97 -18.52 -3.49
C GLU A 135 -3.31 -19.13 -3.04
N PHE A 136 -4.10 -18.42 -2.22
CA PHE A 136 -5.46 -18.87 -1.89
C PHE A 136 -6.39 -18.87 -3.12
N CYS A 137 -6.31 -17.87 -4.00
CA CYS A 137 -7.03 -17.86 -5.26
C CYS A 137 -6.64 -19.04 -6.15
N ASP A 138 -5.35 -19.33 -6.28
CA ASP A 138 -4.85 -20.47 -7.05
C ASP A 138 -5.41 -21.79 -6.48
N VAL A 139 -5.42 -21.96 -5.14
CA VAL A 139 -6.04 -23.13 -4.49
C VAL A 139 -7.54 -23.23 -4.78
N TRP A 140 -8.29 -22.14 -4.61
CA TRP A 140 -9.75 -22.15 -4.81
C TRP A 140 -10.16 -22.34 -6.27
N THR A 141 -9.27 -22.06 -7.23
CA THR A 141 -9.56 -22.20 -8.66
C THR A 141 -8.93 -23.45 -9.28
N ALA A 142 -8.05 -24.15 -8.57
CA ALA A 142 -7.36 -25.34 -9.06
C ALA A 142 -8.30 -26.52 -9.35
N THR A 143 -9.41 -26.63 -8.60
CA THR A 143 -10.36 -27.75 -8.74
C THR A 143 -11.81 -27.26 -8.68
N HIS A 144 -12.77 -28.17 -8.87
CA HIS A 144 -14.19 -27.88 -8.71
C HIS A 144 -14.60 -27.70 -7.23
N ASP A 145 -13.78 -28.17 -6.29
CA ASP A 145 -14.03 -27.96 -4.86
C ASP A 145 -13.37 -26.66 -4.40
N THR A 146 -14.17 -25.60 -4.40
CA THR A 146 -13.71 -24.25 -4.04
C THR A 146 -13.58 -24.05 -2.53
N ASN A 147 -14.04 -25.00 -1.71
CA ASN A 147 -14.00 -24.88 -0.25
C ASN A 147 -13.50 -26.17 0.41
N PRO A 148 -12.20 -26.49 0.21
CA PRO A 148 -11.63 -27.72 0.73
C PRO A 148 -11.64 -27.72 2.27
N ASP A 149 -11.71 -28.92 2.85
CA ASP A 149 -11.44 -29.08 4.28
C ASP A 149 -9.95 -28.82 4.61
N ALA A 150 -9.58 -28.86 5.89
CA ALA A 150 -8.22 -28.53 6.30
C ALA A 150 -7.14 -29.44 5.66
N LEU A 151 -7.48 -30.71 5.41
CA LEU A 151 -6.56 -31.65 4.76
C LEU A 151 -6.44 -31.33 3.27
N GLY A 152 -7.57 -31.14 2.58
CA GLY A 152 -7.60 -30.74 1.17
C GLY A 152 -6.93 -29.40 0.91
N LEU A 153 -7.04 -28.45 1.85
CA LEU A 153 -6.33 -27.17 1.79
C LEU A 153 -4.81 -27.38 1.92
N SER A 154 -4.36 -28.23 2.84
CA SER A 154 -2.93 -28.56 3.01
C SER A 154 -2.34 -29.20 1.75
N ASP A 155 -3.06 -30.15 1.15
CA ASP A 155 -2.62 -30.84 -0.06
C ASP A 155 -2.58 -29.87 -1.25
N SER A 156 -3.61 -29.03 -1.39
CA SER A 156 -3.69 -28.04 -2.47
C SER A 156 -2.63 -26.96 -2.36
N LEU A 157 -2.34 -26.47 -1.14
CA LEU A 157 -1.25 -25.53 -0.89
C LEU A 157 0.11 -26.13 -1.21
N SER A 158 0.31 -27.42 -0.91
CA SER A 158 1.56 -28.13 -1.25
C SER A 158 1.74 -28.21 -2.78
N ALA A 159 0.69 -28.58 -3.50
CA ALA A 159 0.71 -28.60 -4.97
C ALA A 159 0.89 -27.20 -5.58
N SER A 160 0.28 -26.17 -4.99
CA SER A 160 0.47 -24.77 -5.40
C SER A 160 1.93 -24.34 -5.21
N ALA A 161 2.53 -24.67 -4.06
CA ALA A 161 3.92 -24.36 -3.77
C ALA A 161 4.90 -25.02 -4.77
N ASP A 162 4.68 -26.29 -5.11
CA ASP A 162 5.45 -26.99 -6.15
C ASP A 162 5.32 -26.30 -7.51
N THR A 163 4.11 -25.88 -7.86
CA THR A 163 3.84 -25.15 -9.10
C THR A 163 4.54 -23.78 -9.09
N SER A 164 4.48 -23.04 -7.98
CA SER A 164 5.17 -21.76 -7.80
C SER A 164 6.70 -21.91 -7.88
N GLN A 165 7.26 -22.96 -7.30
CA GLN A 165 8.69 -23.29 -7.42
C GLN A 165 9.07 -23.63 -8.88
N PHE A 166 8.23 -24.38 -9.59
CA PHE A 166 8.42 -24.69 -11.00
C PHE A 166 8.43 -23.40 -11.86
N LYS A 167 7.45 -22.51 -11.65
CA LYS A 167 7.39 -21.20 -12.33
C LYS A 167 8.63 -20.35 -12.09
N LEU A 168 9.20 -20.39 -10.87
CA LEU A 168 10.44 -19.68 -10.53
C LEU A 168 11.68 -20.28 -11.18
N THR A 169 11.72 -21.61 -11.31
CA THR A 169 12.86 -22.35 -11.85
C THR A 169 12.92 -22.28 -13.37
N TYR A 170 11.76 -22.30 -14.04
CA TYR A 170 11.61 -22.30 -15.50
C TYR A 170 10.70 -21.15 -15.99
N PRO A 171 11.11 -19.88 -15.77
CA PRO A 171 10.29 -18.73 -16.14
C PRO A 171 10.00 -18.63 -17.65
N GLU A 172 10.82 -19.24 -18.50
CA GLU A 172 10.63 -19.32 -19.94
C GLU A 172 9.45 -20.18 -20.38
N LEU A 173 9.08 -21.18 -19.57
CA LEU A 173 7.95 -22.07 -19.84
C LEU A 173 6.62 -21.48 -19.37
N TYR A 174 6.67 -20.42 -18.56
CA TYR A 174 5.48 -19.80 -17.97
C TYR A 174 5.30 -18.37 -18.46
N HIS A 175 4.44 -18.21 -19.47
CA HIS A 175 3.98 -16.89 -19.89
C HIS A 175 2.80 -16.47 -19.02
N GLN A 176 3.04 -15.71 -17.95
CA GLN A 176 1.96 -15.00 -17.26
C GLN A 176 1.15 -14.18 -18.26
N HIS A 177 -0.15 -13.99 -17.99
CA HIS A 177 -0.93 -12.93 -18.63
C HIS A 177 -0.21 -11.60 -18.36
N GLN A 178 0.59 -11.16 -19.33
CA GLN A 178 1.36 -9.95 -19.19
C GLN A 178 0.37 -8.80 -19.17
N HIS A 179 0.20 -8.14 -18.02
CA HIS A 179 -0.23 -6.76 -18.04
C HIS A 179 0.84 -5.98 -18.80
N THR A 180 0.52 -5.67 -20.06
CA THR A 180 1.42 -5.13 -21.08
C THR A 180 1.83 -3.69 -20.82
N ALA A 181 1.17 -3.01 -19.89
CA ALA A 181 1.55 -1.68 -19.43
C ALA A 181 1.05 -1.42 -18.01
N TRP A 182 1.89 -0.78 -17.19
CA TRP A 182 1.42 0.00 -16.06
C TRP A 182 0.83 1.30 -16.61
N THR A 183 -0.48 1.32 -16.81
CA THR A 183 -1.21 2.57 -16.94
C THR A 183 -1.40 3.07 -15.51
N ASN A 184 -0.97 4.29 -15.18
CA ASN A 184 -1.23 4.96 -13.88
C ASN A 184 -2.75 5.21 -13.67
N LEU A 185 -3.58 4.20 -13.90
CA LEU A 185 -5.01 4.25 -13.76
C LEU A 185 -5.33 4.14 -12.26
N PRO A 186 -6.36 4.86 -11.78
CA PRO A 186 -6.78 4.85 -10.38
C PRO A 186 -7.31 3.51 -9.87
N ASN A 187 -7.22 2.44 -10.67
CA ASN A 187 -7.69 1.09 -10.35
C ASN A 187 -6.54 0.12 -10.05
N THR A 188 -5.30 0.58 -9.95
CA THR A 188 -4.16 -0.31 -9.75
C THR A 188 -3.71 -0.33 -8.30
N ASP A 189 -3.95 -1.46 -7.65
CA ASP A 189 -3.64 -1.78 -6.26
C ASP A 189 -2.28 -2.47 -6.09
N HIS A 190 -1.72 -3.09 -7.15
CA HIS A 190 -0.45 -3.83 -7.06
C HIS A 190 0.55 -3.47 -8.15
N VAL A 191 1.74 -2.98 -7.77
CA VAL A 191 2.83 -2.67 -8.71
C VAL A 191 3.81 -3.85 -8.82
N ASN A 192 4.05 -4.34 -10.04
CA ASN A 192 5.15 -5.29 -10.28
C ASN A 192 6.52 -4.61 -10.05
N PRO A 193 7.47 -5.24 -9.33
CA PRO A 193 8.83 -4.73 -9.07
C PRO A 193 9.55 -4.13 -10.27
N LYS A 194 9.31 -4.69 -11.46
CA LYS A 194 9.93 -4.25 -12.71
C LYS A 194 9.56 -2.82 -13.12
N PHE A 195 8.45 -2.27 -12.62
CA PHE A 195 7.97 -0.94 -12.98
C PHE A 195 8.53 0.16 -12.08
N TYR A 196 9.10 -0.17 -10.92
CA TYR A 196 9.74 0.81 -10.04
C TYR A 196 10.97 1.41 -10.71
N LYS A 197 11.03 2.74 -10.74
CA LYS A 197 12.14 3.54 -11.29
C LYS A 197 12.99 4.18 -10.21
N GLY A 198 12.41 4.46 -9.04
CA GLY A 198 13.14 4.95 -7.88
C GLY A 198 14.19 3.94 -7.38
N ASP A 199 15.23 4.45 -6.73
CA ASP A 199 16.25 3.59 -6.12
C ASP A 199 15.73 2.97 -4.82
N LEU A 200 15.46 1.67 -4.89
CA LEU A 200 14.96 0.89 -3.75
C LEU A 200 16.05 0.10 -3.02
N THR A 201 17.32 0.37 -3.31
CA THR A 201 18.45 -0.37 -2.74
C THR A 201 18.60 -0.06 -1.24
N ALA A 202 18.62 -1.09 -0.39
CA ALA A 202 18.66 -0.93 1.07
C ALA A 202 19.87 -0.11 1.55
N ARG A 203 21.04 -0.28 0.91
CA ARG A 203 22.26 0.48 1.22
C ARG A 203 22.06 1.99 1.15
N ASN A 204 21.36 2.47 0.12
CA ASN A 204 21.22 3.89 -0.20
C ASN A 204 20.14 4.57 0.65
N THR A 205 19.47 3.81 1.51
CA THR A 205 18.39 4.31 2.34
C THR A 205 18.89 4.93 3.63
N ASN A 206 18.40 6.13 3.95
CA ASN A 206 18.71 6.82 5.20
C ASN A 206 17.48 6.85 6.13
N LEU A 207 17.40 5.84 7.02
CA LEU A 207 16.29 5.66 7.96
C LEU A 207 16.15 6.83 8.94
N SER A 208 17.26 7.33 9.50
CA SER A 208 17.24 8.43 10.46
C SER A 208 16.78 9.74 9.82
N TYR A 209 17.28 10.02 8.61
CA TYR A 209 16.82 11.17 7.84
C TYR A 209 15.32 11.07 7.53
N ALA A 210 14.88 9.93 6.99
CA ALA A 210 13.48 9.70 6.63
C ALA A 210 12.53 9.93 7.82
N TRP A 211 12.88 9.40 8.99
CA TRP A 211 12.10 9.60 10.22
C TRP A 211 12.08 11.06 10.68
N SER A 212 13.20 11.77 10.57
CA SER A 212 13.28 13.16 11.03
C SER A 212 12.60 14.18 10.11
N GLN A 213 12.53 13.89 8.82
CA GLN A 213 12.03 14.84 7.81
C GLN A 213 10.54 14.73 7.55
N GLY A 214 9.97 13.54 7.69
CA GLY A 214 8.53 13.34 7.59
C GLY A 214 7.88 13.56 8.92
#